data_AF-A0A8X6GA11-F1
#
_entry.id   AF-A0A8X6GA11-F1
#
_cell.length_a   1.000
_cell.length_b   1.000
_cell.length_c   1.000
_cell.angle_alpha   90.00
_cell.angle_beta   90.00
_cell.angle_gamma   90.00
#
_symmetry.space_group_name_H-M   'P 1'
#
loop_
_entity.id
_entity.type
_entity.pdbx_description
1 polymer ?
#
loop_
_entity_poly.entity_id
_entity_poly.type
_entity_poly.pdbx_seq_one_letter_code
_entity_poly.pdbx_strand_id
1 'polypeptide(L)'
;MAFLPKGKKADLVNVCEELGENVPSNSRVPDIKHIILESKNFNEAAVQIMLDRIIGERLEEAEAERQQLEHEAERQRLEREAEQQRLEREAEAEQRQIELQRLEIRRLELQAVPAATTPPGRTEEVHHKIPLAQITPKFDEKKDEMSLFLVNFERRAEMARVPREEWVVYLLHVMPPEISNMLARETAENANNYDYVKELVLKKYK
;
A
#
# COMPACT_ATOMS: atom_id res chain seq x y z
N MET A 1 -32.66 60.16 -16.33
CA MET A 1 -32.12 59.12 -17.21
C MET A 1 -31.56 57.99 -16.37
N ALA A 2 -32.30 56.87 -16.28
CA ALA A 2 -32.14 55.86 -15.24
C ALA A 2 -31.46 54.54 -15.70
N PHE A 3 -31.05 54.43 -16.96
CA PHE A 3 -30.58 53.16 -17.55
C PHE A 3 -29.04 53.01 -17.59
N LEU A 4 -28.28 54.09 -17.74
CA LEU A 4 -26.80 54.06 -17.73
C LEU A 4 -26.17 53.46 -16.44
N PRO A 5 -26.78 53.53 -15.24
CA PRO A 5 -26.27 52.82 -14.06
C PRO A 5 -26.30 51.29 -14.14
N LYS A 6 -27.05 50.69 -15.09
CA LYS A 6 -27.14 49.24 -15.26
C LYS A 6 -25.85 48.62 -15.83
N GLY A 7 -25.14 49.39 -16.67
CA GLY A 7 -23.91 48.96 -17.32
C GLY A 7 -22.68 49.05 -16.42
N LYS A 8 -21.75 48.11 -16.59
CA LYS A 8 -20.38 48.22 -16.07
C LYS A 8 -19.59 49.25 -16.86
N LYS A 9 -18.41 49.63 -16.35
CA LYS A 9 -17.49 50.55 -17.05
C LYS A 9 -17.22 50.11 -18.49
N ALA A 10 -16.94 48.82 -18.71
CA ALA A 10 -16.71 48.26 -20.04
C ALA A 10 -17.94 48.40 -20.95
N ASP A 11 -19.14 48.05 -20.45
CA ASP A 11 -20.39 48.18 -21.19
C ASP A 11 -20.62 49.64 -21.68
N LEU A 12 -20.34 50.62 -20.81
CA LEU A 12 -20.46 52.04 -21.14
C LEU A 12 -19.38 52.53 -22.11
N VAL A 13 -18.18 51.95 -22.08
CA VAL A 13 -17.12 52.23 -23.07
C VAL A 13 -17.55 51.73 -24.45
N ASN A 14 -18.07 50.50 -24.54
CA ASN A 14 -18.56 49.93 -25.79
C ASN A 14 -19.72 50.76 -26.38
N VAL A 15 -20.62 51.28 -25.52
CA VAL A 15 -21.66 52.22 -25.95
C VAL A 15 -21.06 53.51 -26.56
N CYS A 16 -20.01 54.08 -25.96
CA CYS A 16 -19.34 55.24 -26.56
C CYS A 16 -18.71 54.91 -27.91
N GLU A 17 -18.05 53.75 -28.02
CA GLU A 17 -17.44 53.30 -29.27
C GLU A 17 -18.49 53.15 -30.39
N GLU A 18 -19.66 52.59 -30.09
CA GLU A 18 -20.77 52.48 -31.04
C GLU A 18 -21.42 53.83 -31.40
N LEU A 19 -21.35 54.81 -30.50
CA LEU A 19 -21.73 56.20 -30.78
C LEU A 19 -20.65 56.97 -31.57
N GLY A 20 -19.47 56.38 -31.79
CA GLY A 20 -18.34 57.01 -32.46
C GLY A 20 -17.56 58.00 -31.58
N GLU A 21 -17.75 57.95 -30.26
CA GLU A 21 -17.06 58.76 -29.27
C GLU A 21 -15.83 58.04 -28.74
N ASN A 22 -14.71 58.75 -28.60
CA ASN A 22 -13.49 58.18 -28.04
C ASN A 22 -13.48 58.34 -26.51
N VAL A 23 -13.34 57.23 -25.78
CA VAL A 23 -13.21 57.24 -24.33
C VAL A 23 -11.72 57.13 -23.93
N PRO A 24 -11.16 58.15 -23.26
CA PRO A 24 -9.82 58.05 -22.70
C PRO A 24 -9.69 56.86 -21.74
N SER A 25 -8.59 56.11 -21.81
CA SER A 25 -8.38 54.87 -21.06
C SER A 25 -8.51 55.03 -19.53
N ASN A 26 -8.21 56.22 -19.01
CA ASN A 26 -8.28 56.56 -17.58
C ASN A 26 -9.61 57.20 -17.15
N SER A 27 -10.60 57.28 -18.05
CA SER A 27 -11.91 57.89 -17.75
C SER A 27 -12.63 57.16 -16.62
N ARG A 28 -13.25 57.91 -15.71
CA ARG A 28 -14.10 57.35 -14.65
C ARG A 28 -15.51 57.14 -15.20
N VAL A 29 -16.28 56.26 -14.57
CA VAL A 29 -17.68 55.98 -14.96
C VAL A 29 -18.53 57.26 -15.10
N PRO A 30 -18.44 58.26 -14.20
CA PRO A 30 -19.16 59.54 -14.38
C PRO A 30 -18.76 60.29 -15.66
N ASP A 31 -17.46 60.32 -15.99
CA ASP A 31 -16.94 60.99 -17.18
C ASP A 31 -17.43 60.31 -18.46
N ILE A 32 -17.45 58.98 -18.47
CA ILE A 32 -17.96 58.17 -19.59
C ILE A 32 -19.46 58.43 -19.79
N LYS A 33 -20.24 58.48 -18.70
CA LYS A 33 -21.66 58.83 -18.78
C LYS A 33 -21.87 60.23 -19.34
N HIS A 34 -21.01 61.18 -18.99
CA HIS A 34 -21.07 62.54 -19.54
C HIS A 34 -20.81 62.56 -21.04
N ILE A 35 -19.79 61.83 -21.51
CA ILE A 35 -19.48 61.70 -22.95
C ILE A 35 -20.68 61.14 -23.73
N ILE A 36 -21.34 60.10 -23.21
CA ILE A 36 -22.55 59.53 -23.83
C ILE A 36 -23.66 60.58 -23.96
N LEU A 37 -23.90 61.35 -22.89
CA LEU A 37 -24.98 62.34 -22.84
C LEU A 37 -24.71 63.57 -23.72
N GLU A 38 -23.45 63.94 -23.92
CA GLU A 38 -23.04 65.07 -24.77
C GLU A 38 -22.82 64.68 -26.24
N SER A 39 -22.89 63.39 -26.57
CA SER A 39 -22.68 62.91 -27.94
C SER A 39 -23.71 63.50 -28.90
N LYS A 40 -23.25 63.88 -30.09
CA LYS A 40 -24.12 64.37 -31.18
C LYS A 40 -25.09 63.29 -31.68
N ASN A 41 -24.78 62.03 -31.41
CA ASN A 41 -25.55 60.86 -31.80
C ASN A 41 -26.42 60.34 -30.65
N PHE A 42 -26.54 61.08 -29.55
CA PHE A 42 -27.31 60.67 -28.40
C PHE A 42 -28.82 60.60 -28.71
N ASN A 43 -29.39 59.42 -28.51
CA ASN A 43 -30.83 59.17 -28.49
C ASN A 43 -31.13 58.19 -27.35
N GLU A 44 -31.93 58.62 -26.36
CA GLU A 44 -32.18 57.83 -25.14
C GLU A 44 -32.67 56.40 -25.43
N ALA A 45 -33.59 56.23 -26.39
CA ALA A 45 -34.08 54.90 -26.76
C ALA A 45 -33.02 54.05 -27.47
N ALA A 46 -32.25 54.66 -28.38
CA ALA A 46 -31.20 53.96 -29.11
C ALA A 46 -30.06 53.52 -28.18
N VAL A 47 -29.59 54.42 -27.31
CA VAL A 47 -28.53 54.12 -26.33
C VAL A 47 -29.00 53.09 -25.31
N GLN A 48 -30.27 53.12 -24.90
CA GLN A 48 -30.81 52.10 -24.01
C GLN A 48 -30.83 50.72 -24.67
N ILE A 49 -31.28 50.60 -25.93
CA ILE A 49 -31.25 49.33 -26.68
C ILE A 49 -29.81 48.82 -26.85
N MET A 50 -28.89 49.72 -27.18
CA MET A 50 -27.48 49.43 -27.36
C MET A 50 -26.85 48.88 -26.06
N LEU A 51 -27.11 49.55 -24.94
CA LEU A 51 -26.64 49.14 -23.62
C LEU A 51 -27.26 47.80 -23.18
N ASP A 52 -28.57 47.61 -23.39
CA ASP A 52 -29.25 46.36 -23.04
C ASP A 52 -28.69 45.19 -23.89
N ARG A 53 -28.37 45.41 -25.17
CA ARG A 53 -27.69 44.41 -26.03
C ARG A 53 -26.30 44.06 -25.51
N ILE A 54 -25.45 45.05 -25.25
CA ILE A 54 -24.07 44.84 -24.77
C ILE A 54 -24.07 44.10 -23.42
N ILE A 55 -24.97 44.48 -22.52
CA ILE A 55 -25.13 43.79 -21.23
C ILE A 55 -25.60 42.35 -21.47
N GLY A 56 -26.55 42.13 -22.39
CA GLY A 56 -27.04 40.81 -22.77
C GLY A 56 -25.93 39.90 -23.27
N GLU A 57 -25.15 40.35 -24.27
CA GLU A 57 -24.02 39.61 -24.83
C GLU A 57 -23.00 39.22 -23.76
N ARG A 58 -22.63 40.17 -22.87
CA ARG A 58 -21.70 39.88 -21.77
C ARG A 58 -22.25 38.84 -20.77
N LEU A 59 -23.55 38.84 -20.53
CA LEU A 59 -24.19 37.86 -19.63
C LEU A 59 -24.28 36.49 -20.30
N GLU A 60 -24.67 36.44 -21.57
CA GLU A 60 -24.71 35.20 -22.35
C GLU A 60 -23.33 34.56 -22.49
N GLU A 61 -22.28 35.34 -22.78
CA GLU A 61 -20.91 34.85 -22.83
C GLU A 61 -20.46 34.29 -21.47
N ALA A 62 -20.76 34.99 -20.38
CA ALA A 62 -20.41 34.54 -19.04
C ALA A 62 -21.18 33.27 -18.61
N GLU A 63 -22.44 33.14 -19.03
CA GLU A 63 -23.23 31.92 -18.82
C GLU A 63 -22.71 30.76 -19.66
N ALA A 64 -22.35 30.99 -20.92
CA ALA A 64 -21.77 29.99 -21.80
C ALA A 64 -20.41 29.49 -21.25
N GLU A 65 -19.54 30.40 -20.78
CA GLU A 65 -18.26 30.03 -20.16
C GLU A 65 -18.47 29.18 -18.91
N ARG A 66 -19.43 29.55 -18.05
CA ARG A 66 -19.79 28.76 -16.85
C ARG A 66 -20.28 27.37 -17.22
N GLN A 67 -21.19 27.27 -18.19
CA GLN A 67 -21.70 25.98 -18.66
C GLN A 67 -20.59 25.11 -19.26
N GLN A 68 -19.65 25.70 -20.01
CA GLN A 68 -18.50 24.98 -20.55
C GLN A 68 -17.60 24.44 -19.44
N LEU A 69 -17.28 25.27 -18.44
CA LEU A 69 -16.48 24.85 -17.28
C LEU A 69 -17.17 23.75 -16.47
N GLU A 70 -18.48 23.85 -16.26
CA GLU A 70 -19.26 22.81 -15.57
C GLU A 70 -19.24 21.49 -16.35
N HIS A 71 -19.47 21.53 -17.67
CA HIS A 71 -19.44 20.35 -18.52
C HIS A 71 -18.04 19.73 -18.64
N GLU A 72 -16.99 20.54 -18.65
CA GLU A 72 -15.61 20.04 -18.61
C GLU A 72 -15.29 19.39 -17.26
N ALA A 73 -15.70 20.02 -16.15
CA ALA A 73 -15.52 19.45 -14.82
C ALA A 73 -16.28 18.13 -14.66
N GLU A 74 -17.52 18.03 -15.16
CA GLU A 74 -18.30 16.80 -15.16
C GLU A 74 -17.63 15.70 -15.97
N ARG A 75 -17.15 16.02 -17.17
CA ARG A 75 -16.39 15.06 -18.01
C ARG A 75 -15.14 14.55 -17.29
N GLN A 76 -14.35 15.44 -16.68
CA GLN A 76 -13.17 15.03 -15.91
C GLN A 76 -13.53 14.15 -14.72
N ARG A 77 -14.65 14.40 -14.04
CA ARG A 77 -15.11 13.56 -12.94
C ARG A 77 -15.49 12.16 -13.42
N LEU A 78 -16.24 12.08 -14.51
CA LEU A 78 -16.65 10.81 -15.10
C LEU A 78 -15.45 9.99 -15.58
N GLU A 79 -14.45 10.64 -16.19
CA GLU A 79 -13.23 9.97 -16.64
C GLU A 79 -12.42 9.39 -15.48
N ARG A 80 -12.25 10.15 -14.39
CA ARG A 80 -11.59 9.66 -13.17
C ARG A 80 -12.34 8.51 -12.52
N GLU A 81 -13.67 8.57 -12.46
CA GLU A 81 -14.49 7.49 -11.92
C GLU A 81 -14.37 6.22 -12.77
N ALA A 82 -14.41 6.37 -14.10
CA ALA A 82 -14.22 5.25 -15.02
C ALA A 82 -12.82 4.64 -14.89
N GLU A 83 -11.77 5.44 -14.76
CA GLU A 83 -10.40 4.97 -14.54
C GLU A 83 -10.28 4.21 -13.22
N GLN A 84 -10.85 4.76 -12.13
CA GLN A 84 -10.88 4.08 -10.83
C GLN A 84 -11.61 2.74 -10.88
N GLN A 85 -12.79 2.68 -11.51
CA GLN A 85 -13.51 1.42 -11.68
C GLN A 85 -12.71 0.39 -12.50
N ARG A 86 -11.97 0.84 -13.51
CA ARG A 86 -11.10 -0.07 -14.28
C ARG A 86 -9.97 -0.62 -13.44
N LEU A 87 -9.30 0.23 -12.66
CA LEU A 87 -8.22 -0.18 -11.76
C LEU A 87 -8.73 -1.13 -10.68
N GLU A 88 -9.90 -0.86 -10.10
CA GLU A 88 -10.52 -1.73 -9.09
C GLU A 88 -10.85 -3.11 -9.67
N ARG A 89 -11.43 -3.17 -10.87
CA ARG A 89 -11.70 -4.45 -11.55
C ARG A 89 -10.42 -5.23 -11.87
N GLU A 90 -9.36 -4.54 -12.27
CA GLU A 90 -8.06 -5.16 -12.54
C GLU A 90 -7.44 -5.73 -11.25
N ALA A 91 -7.45 -4.96 -10.17
CA ALA A 91 -7.00 -5.39 -8.86
C ALA A 91 -7.83 -6.58 -8.33
N GLU A 92 -9.15 -6.55 -8.49
CA GLU A 92 -10.02 -7.66 -8.10
C GLU A 92 -9.73 -8.92 -8.94
N ALA A 93 -9.52 -8.77 -10.25
CA ALA A 93 -9.15 -9.88 -11.12
C ALA A 93 -7.78 -10.47 -10.73
N GLU A 94 -6.79 -9.63 -10.41
CA GLU A 94 -5.48 -10.06 -9.92
C GLU A 94 -5.60 -10.79 -8.58
N GLN A 95 -6.37 -10.27 -7.63
CA GLN A 95 -6.62 -10.93 -6.35
C GLN A 95 -7.28 -12.29 -6.53
N ARG A 96 -8.29 -12.39 -7.41
CA ARG A 96 -8.93 -13.67 -7.76
C ARG A 96 -7.92 -14.65 -8.38
N GLN A 97 -7.02 -14.18 -9.25
CA GLN A 97 -5.96 -15.04 -9.80
C GLN A 97 -5.00 -15.55 -8.73
N ILE A 98 -4.56 -14.67 -7.82
CA ILE A 98 -3.70 -15.04 -6.69
C ILE A 98 -4.40 -16.06 -5.78
N GLU A 99 -5.69 -15.87 -5.49
CA GLU A 99 -6.48 -16.81 -4.69
C GLU A 99 -6.58 -18.17 -5.37
N LEU A 100 -6.87 -18.22 -6.67
CA LEU A 100 -6.91 -19.47 -7.43
C LEU A 100 -5.55 -20.18 -7.45
N GLN A 101 -4.45 -19.43 -7.63
CA GLN A 101 -3.10 -20.00 -7.54
C GLN A 101 -2.82 -20.58 -6.15
N ARG A 102 -3.22 -19.90 -5.08
CA ARG A 102 -3.09 -20.42 -3.71
C ARG A 102 -3.90 -21.69 -3.50
N LEU A 103 -5.13 -21.74 -4.02
CA LEU A 103 -5.97 -22.93 -3.94
C LEU A 103 -5.38 -24.10 -4.75
N GLU A 104 -4.82 -23.84 -5.94
CA GLU A 104 -4.18 -24.87 -6.75
C GLU A 104 -2.91 -25.40 -6.07
N ILE A 105 -2.07 -24.54 -5.49
CA ILE A 105 -0.92 -24.97 -4.69
C ILE A 105 -1.39 -25.87 -3.53
N ARG A 106 -2.40 -25.42 -2.77
CA ARG A 106 -2.97 -26.22 -1.68
C ARG A 106 -3.53 -27.56 -2.16
N ARG A 107 -4.15 -27.59 -3.34
CA ARG A 107 -4.66 -28.82 -3.96
C ARG A 107 -3.51 -29.77 -4.34
N LEU A 108 -2.45 -29.24 -4.94
CA LEU A 108 -1.26 -30.01 -5.30
C LEU A 108 -0.54 -30.54 -4.06
N GLU A 109 -0.46 -29.76 -2.98
CA GLU A 109 0.06 -30.24 -1.68
C GLU A 109 -0.78 -31.40 -1.13
N LEU A 110 -2.11 -31.34 -1.23
CA LEU A 110 -3.01 -32.42 -0.81
C LEU A 110 -2.96 -33.65 -1.75
N GLN A 111 -2.70 -33.46 -3.05
CA GLN A 111 -2.58 -34.55 -4.03
C GLN A 111 -1.18 -35.18 -4.07
N ALA A 112 -0.14 -34.44 -3.68
CA ALA A 112 1.22 -34.94 -3.53
C ALA A 112 1.39 -35.85 -2.29
N VAL A 113 0.35 -36.00 -1.47
CA VAL A 113 0.25 -37.11 -0.51
C VAL A 113 0.11 -38.41 -1.32
N PRO A 114 1.10 -39.31 -1.31
CA PRO A 114 1.06 -40.47 -2.19
C PRO A 114 -0.09 -41.40 -1.81
N ALA A 115 -0.99 -41.66 -2.76
CA ALA A 115 -1.85 -42.82 -2.76
C ALA A 115 -1.00 -44.07 -3.03
N ALA A 116 -0.20 -44.47 -2.05
CA ALA A 116 0.51 -45.74 -2.06
C ALA A 116 -0.22 -46.74 -1.16
N THR A 117 -0.73 -47.79 -1.78
CA THR A 117 -1.21 -49.01 -1.16
C THR A 117 -0.07 -49.69 -0.39
N THR A 118 -0.03 -49.61 0.96
CA THR A 118 0.80 -50.44 1.87
C THR A 118 0.38 -50.24 3.35
N PRO A 119 0.73 -51.14 4.31
CA PRO A 119 -0.15 -51.68 5.36
C PRO A 119 -0.41 -50.73 6.55
N PRO A 120 -1.33 -51.07 7.48
CA PRO A 120 -1.78 -50.15 8.52
C PRO A 120 -0.67 -49.96 9.55
N GLY A 121 -0.22 -48.71 9.72
CA GLY A 121 0.59 -48.35 10.88
C GLY A 121 1.70 -47.35 10.63
N ARG A 122 1.38 -46.12 10.20
CA ARG A 122 2.11 -44.94 10.69
C ARG A 122 1.33 -43.67 10.37
N THR A 123 0.75 -43.09 11.41
CA THR A 123 0.28 -41.71 11.43
C THR A 123 1.48 -40.77 11.28
N GLU A 124 1.70 -40.21 10.10
CA GLU A 124 2.51 -39.00 9.96
C GLU A 124 1.65 -37.81 10.40
N GLU A 125 1.65 -37.60 11.71
CA GLU A 125 1.19 -36.40 12.36
C GLU A 125 1.93 -35.18 11.77
N VAL A 126 1.17 -34.18 11.33
CA VAL A 126 1.68 -32.84 11.00
C VAL A 126 2.21 -32.24 12.30
N HIS A 127 3.47 -32.53 12.62
CA HIS A 127 4.13 -31.90 13.75
C HIS A 127 4.63 -30.54 13.31
N HIS A 128 4.10 -29.48 13.93
CA HIS A 128 4.80 -28.22 14.05
C HIS A 128 6.17 -28.52 14.67
N LYS A 129 7.22 -28.68 13.84
CA LYS A 129 8.58 -28.95 14.32
C LYS A 129 9.09 -27.70 15.02
N ILE A 130 8.84 -27.59 16.33
CA ILE A 130 9.51 -26.58 17.14
C ILE A 130 11.01 -26.95 17.13
N PRO A 131 11.91 -26.10 16.62
CA PRO A 131 13.33 -26.40 16.61
C PRO A 131 13.81 -26.70 18.03
N LEU A 132 14.52 -27.82 18.25
CA LEU A 132 15.01 -28.25 19.57
C LEU A 132 15.83 -27.16 20.28
N ALA A 133 16.52 -26.31 19.50
CA ALA A 133 17.26 -25.14 19.98
C ALA A 133 16.38 -24.04 20.62
N GLN A 134 15.09 -23.94 20.27
CA GLN A 134 14.16 -22.97 20.87
C GLN A 134 13.60 -23.42 22.22
N ILE A 135 13.57 -24.73 22.49
CA ILE A 135 12.93 -25.33 23.67
C ILE A 135 13.93 -25.84 24.71
N THR A 136 15.22 -25.84 24.38
CA THR A 136 16.27 -26.34 25.26
C THR A 136 17.09 -25.16 25.80
N PRO A 137 17.08 -24.92 27.12
CA PRO A 137 17.92 -23.87 27.72
C PRO A 137 19.40 -24.22 27.58
N LYS A 138 20.26 -23.20 27.56
CA LYS A 138 21.71 -23.39 27.61
C LYS A 138 22.13 -23.93 28.98
N PHE A 139 23.10 -24.82 29.00
CA PHE A 139 23.66 -25.39 30.22
C PHE A 139 24.43 -24.34 31.04
N ASP A 140 24.12 -24.23 32.33
CA ASP A 140 24.81 -23.38 33.31
C ASP A 140 25.54 -24.25 34.35
N GLU A 141 26.88 -24.29 34.28
CA GLU A 141 27.74 -25.08 35.17
C GLU A 141 27.55 -24.76 36.67
N LYS A 142 27.00 -23.59 37.03
CA LYS A 142 26.78 -23.20 38.43
C LYS A 142 25.43 -23.66 38.98
N LYS A 143 24.49 -24.03 38.13
CA LYS A 143 23.09 -24.27 38.51
C LYS A 143 22.57 -25.63 38.06
N ASP A 144 23.11 -26.17 36.98
CA ASP A 144 22.62 -27.38 36.34
C ASP A 144 23.52 -28.58 36.64
N GLU A 145 22.90 -29.70 37.02
CA GLU A 145 23.58 -30.99 37.09
C GLU A 145 23.65 -31.60 35.69
N MET A 146 24.87 -31.91 35.22
CA MET A 146 25.10 -32.39 33.85
C MET A 146 24.29 -33.65 33.49
N SER A 147 24.25 -34.62 34.40
CA SER A 147 23.48 -35.86 34.22
C SER A 147 21.99 -35.59 34.01
N LEU A 148 21.42 -34.67 34.80
CA LEU A 148 20.02 -34.27 34.71
C LEU A 148 19.76 -33.44 33.44
N PHE A 149 20.70 -32.59 33.04
CA PHE A 149 20.61 -31.81 31.82
C PHE A 149 20.50 -32.72 30.58
N LEU A 150 21.38 -33.73 30.48
CA LEU A 150 21.38 -34.68 29.37
C LEU A 150 20.08 -35.49 29.30
N VAL A 151 19.56 -35.99 30.43
CA VAL A 151 18.26 -36.69 30.46
C VAL A 151 17.13 -35.79 29.95
N ASN A 152 17.12 -34.52 30.35
CA ASN A 152 16.10 -33.58 29.88
C ASN A 152 16.30 -33.17 28.41
N PHE A 153 17.53 -33.14 27.91
CA PHE A 153 17.83 -32.95 26.49
C PHE A 153 17.30 -34.12 25.65
N GLU A 154 17.61 -35.36 26.03
CA GLU A 154 17.15 -36.58 25.35
C GLU A 154 15.63 -36.61 25.28
N ARG A 155 14.96 -36.36 26.41
CA ARG A 155 13.51 -36.29 26.47
C ARG A 155 12.93 -35.23 25.53
N ARG A 156 13.56 -34.06 25.41
CA ARG A 156 13.12 -33.01 24.48
C ARG A 156 13.38 -33.38 23.02
N ALA A 157 14.51 -34.01 22.73
CA ALA A 157 14.87 -34.48 21.39
C ALA A 157 13.90 -35.58 20.92
N GLU A 158 13.53 -36.50 21.80
CA GLU A 158 12.50 -37.52 21.56
C GLU A 158 11.12 -36.90 21.36
N MET A 159 10.72 -35.95 22.22
CA MET A 159 9.45 -35.22 22.08
C MET A 159 9.37 -34.44 20.76
N ALA A 160 10.49 -33.88 20.30
CA ALA A 160 10.62 -33.17 19.04
C ALA A 160 10.87 -34.09 17.83
N ARG A 161 10.94 -35.43 18.05
CA ARG A 161 11.22 -36.46 17.03
C ARG A 161 12.48 -36.15 16.19
N VAL A 162 13.53 -35.67 16.84
CA VAL A 162 14.82 -35.36 16.19
C VAL A 162 15.56 -36.66 15.88
N PRO A 163 16.05 -36.88 14.64
CA PRO A 163 16.90 -38.01 14.29
C PRO A 163 18.15 -38.07 15.17
N ARG A 164 18.56 -39.28 15.60
CA ARG A 164 19.65 -39.46 16.59
C ARG A 164 21.00 -38.94 16.08
N GLU A 165 21.16 -38.91 14.77
CA GLU A 165 22.33 -38.41 14.06
C GLU A 165 22.49 -36.88 14.23
N GLU A 166 21.40 -36.16 14.46
CA GLU A 166 21.41 -34.71 14.65
C GLU A 166 21.56 -34.29 16.12
N TRP A 167 21.45 -35.23 17.06
CA TRP A 167 21.46 -34.91 18.50
C TRP A 167 22.75 -34.23 18.93
N VAL A 168 23.90 -34.63 18.39
CA VAL A 168 25.19 -34.00 18.75
C VAL A 168 25.23 -32.53 18.30
N VAL A 169 24.71 -32.23 17.11
CA VAL A 169 24.69 -30.85 16.58
C VAL A 169 23.84 -29.95 17.48
N TYR A 170 22.68 -30.43 17.93
CA TYR A 170 21.83 -29.68 18.86
C TYR A 170 22.43 -29.58 20.26
N LEU A 171 23.09 -30.65 20.73
CA LEU A 171 23.78 -30.65 22.01
C LEU A 171 24.90 -29.59 22.02
N LEU A 172 25.68 -29.49 20.95
CA LEU A 172 26.72 -28.45 20.82
C LEU A 172 26.18 -27.02 20.87
N HIS A 173 24.93 -26.78 20.46
CA HIS A 173 24.32 -25.46 20.50
C HIS A 173 23.97 -24.99 21.93
N VAL A 174 23.67 -25.94 22.82
CA VAL A 174 23.22 -25.66 24.19
C VAL A 174 24.31 -25.85 25.24
N MET A 175 25.45 -26.43 24.84
CA MET A 175 26.57 -26.74 25.73
C MET A 175 27.68 -25.68 25.68
N PRO A 176 28.52 -25.61 26.71
CA PRO A 176 29.70 -24.75 26.71
C PRO A 176 30.71 -25.11 25.61
N PRO A 177 31.46 -24.14 25.06
CA PRO A 177 32.38 -24.34 23.93
C PRO A 177 33.51 -25.33 24.24
N GLU A 178 33.80 -25.57 25.52
CA GLU A 178 34.81 -26.53 25.96
C GLU A 178 34.46 -27.97 25.57
N ILE A 179 33.17 -28.31 25.40
CA ILE A 179 32.75 -29.62 24.85
C ILE A 179 33.10 -29.72 23.37
N SER A 180 32.83 -28.66 22.61
CA SER A 180 33.18 -28.57 21.18
C SER A 180 34.69 -28.75 20.97
N ASN A 181 35.51 -28.14 21.83
CA ASN A 181 36.97 -28.27 21.79
C ASN A 181 37.47 -29.69 22.11
N MET A 182 36.73 -30.48 22.90
CA MET A 182 37.07 -31.88 23.15
C MET A 182 36.69 -32.76 21.96
N LEU A 183 35.51 -32.54 21.36
CA LEU A 183 35.09 -33.27 20.16
C LEU A 183 35.98 -32.99 18.96
N ALA A 184 36.59 -31.80 18.87
CA ALA A 184 37.58 -31.48 17.84
C ALA A 184 38.85 -32.37 17.88
N ARG A 185 39.10 -33.08 18.99
CA ARG A 185 40.25 -34.00 19.15
C ARG A 185 39.90 -35.46 18.83
N GLU A 186 38.62 -35.75 18.64
CA GLU A 186 38.10 -37.09 18.35
C GLU A 186 37.95 -37.31 16.84
N THR A 187 37.78 -38.57 16.43
CA THR A 187 37.46 -38.90 15.04
C THR A 187 36.05 -38.43 14.68
N ALA A 188 35.80 -38.17 13.39
CA ALA A 188 34.46 -37.77 12.93
C ALA A 188 33.38 -38.81 13.27
N GLU A 189 33.73 -40.09 13.33
CA GLU A 189 32.82 -41.17 13.71
C GLU A 189 32.41 -41.09 15.18
N ASN A 190 33.38 -40.86 16.07
CA ASN A 190 33.13 -40.67 17.50
C ASN A 190 32.41 -39.35 17.79
N ALA A 191 32.81 -38.27 17.11
CA ALA A 191 32.24 -36.94 17.29
C ALA A 191 30.79 -36.83 16.83
N ASN A 192 30.31 -37.70 15.93
CA ASN A 192 28.91 -37.73 15.51
C ASN A 192 28.08 -38.80 16.25
N ASN A 193 28.69 -39.60 17.11
CA ASN A 193 28.00 -40.61 17.89
C ASN A 193 27.55 -40.05 19.25
N TYR A 194 26.24 -39.79 19.40
CA TYR A 194 25.68 -39.23 20.63
C TYR A 194 26.02 -40.04 21.89
N ASP A 195 26.01 -41.37 21.82
CA ASP A 195 26.29 -42.21 23.00
C ASP A 195 27.74 -42.04 23.47
N TYR A 196 28.68 -41.97 22.52
CA TYR A 196 30.08 -41.67 22.82
C TYR A 196 30.25 -40.26 23.41
N VAL A 197 29.63 -39.25 22.79
CA VAL A 197 29.68 -37.87 23.26
C VAL A 197 29.08 -37.73 24.67
N LYS A 198 27.97 -38.41 24.95
CA LYS A 198 27.32 -38.45 26.26
C LYS A 198 28.27 -38.97 27.33
N GLU A 199 28.95 -40.09 27.09
CA GLU A 199 29.93 -40.64 28.04
C GLU A 199 31.11 -39.70 28.27
N LEU A 200 31.62 -39.08 27.20
CA LEU A 200 32.72 -38.11 27.27
C LEU A 200 32.36 -36.88 28.10
N VAL A 201 31.16 -36.33 27.88
CA VAL A 201 30.62 -35.19 28.64
C VAL A 201 30.44 -35.58 30.10
N LEU A 202 29.81 -36.72 30.39
CA LEU A 202 29.61 -37.18 31.77
C LEU A 202 30.94 -37.42 32.49
N LYS A 203 31.97 -37.91 31.80
CA LYS A 203 33.29 -38.13 32.39
C LYS A 203 33.98 -36.82 32.79
N LYS A 204 33.73 -35.73 32.07
CA LYS A 204 34.30 -34.41 32.38
C LYS A 204 33.61 -33.74 33.58
N TYR A 205 32.29 -33.87 33.67
CA TYR A 205 31.47 -33.20 34.70
C TYR A 205 31.14 -34.11 35.89
N LYS A 206 31.97 -35.13 36.12
CA LYS A 206 31.86 -36.08 37.23
C LYS A 206 32.59 -35.59 38.47
#